data_AF-A0A953AGV7-F1
#
_entry.id   AF-A0A953AGV7-F1
#
_cell.length_a   1.000
_cell.length_b   1.000
_cell.length_c   1.000
_cell.angle_alpha   90.00
_cell.angle_beta   90.00
_cell.angle_gamma   90.00
#
_symmetry.space_group_name_H-M   'P 1'
#
loop_
_entity.id
_entity.type
_entity.pdbx_description
1 polymer ?
#
loop_
_entity_poly.entity_id
_entity_poly.type
_entity_poly.pdbx_seq_one_letter_code
_entity_poly.pdbx_strand_id
1 'polypeptide(L)'
;MPGILASIQLRSVPGLIAFVLLWLLLFEGSHLLLALLRRDQLIGWAIGPLGITTLFVREPSRLYIVLEALLPALVSGSMVYIGFFTALGPVSLPHHILLVIGVTLVGVLITSTGDIINALCDLLYPLWGEARVLRHIQILRASWATIHFTPFGRSYLLDRFQATPTDLLKAF
;
A
#
# COMPACT_ATOMS: atom_id res chain seq x y z
N MET A 1 17.48 -15.74 -31.47
CA MET A 1 18.04 -14.37 -31.49
C MET A 1 18.79 -14.12 -30.19
N PRO A 2 20.14 -14.14 -30.18
CA PRO A 2 20.95 -14.11 -28.95
C PRO A 2 21.36 -12.69 -28.49
N GLY A 3 20.71 -11.63 -28.99
CA GLY A 3 21.07 -10.24 -28.67
C GLY A 3 20.46 -9.66 -27.40
N ILE A 4 19.40 -10.27 -26.86
CA ILE A 4 18.65 -9.72 -25.71
C ILE A 4 19.31 -10.06 -24.36
N LEU A 5 20.10 -11.13 -24.29
CA LEU A 5 20.75 -11.58 -23.06
C LEU A 5 22.07 -10.83 -22.75
N ALA A 6 22.63 -10.09 -23.72
CA ALA A 6 23.91 -9.41 -23.57
C ALA A 6 23.82 -8.02 -22.90
N SER A 7 22.63 -7.48 -22.69
CA SER A 7 22.44 -6.08 -22.26
C SER A 7 21.96 -5.90 -20.82
N ILE A 8 21.70 -6.99 -20.07
CA ILE A 8 21.29 -6.90 -18.66
C ILE A 8 22.54 -6.93 -17.80
N GLN A 9 22.96 -5.76 -17.30
CA GLN A 9 24.12 -5.66 -16.42
C GLN A 9 23.64 -5.42 -14.99
N LEU A 10 23.95 -6.36 -14.11
CA LEU A 10 23.81 -6.20 -12.67
C LEU A 10 25.08 -5.51 -12.15
N ARG A 11 24.97 -4.25 -11.72
CA ARG A 11 26.13 -3.48 -11.24
C ARG A 11 26.59 -3.94 -9.87
N SER A 12 25.65 -4.19 -8.96
CA SER A 12 25.96 -4.65 -7.61
C SER A 12 24.76 -5.30 -6.93
N VAL A 13 24.97 -6.48 -6.34
CA VAL A 13 24.00 -7.15 -5.46
C VAL A 13 23.65 -6.30 -4.22
N PRO A 14 24.61 -5.69 -3.48
CA PRO A 14 24.27 -4.84 -2.35
C PRO A 14 23.49 -3.58 -2.76
N GLY A 15 23.77 -3.02 -3.95
CA GLY A 15 23.00 -1.90 -4.50
C GLY A 15 21.57 -2.29 -4.84
N LEU A 16 21.35 -3.52 -5.33
CA LEU A 16 20.00 -4.05 -5.57
C LEU A 16 19.23 -4.20 -4.26
N ILE A 17 19.85 -4.76 -3.21
CA ILE A 17 19.22 -4.91 -1.90
C ILE A 17 18.86 -3.54 -1.33
N ALA A 18 19.81 -2.59 -1.34
CA ALA A 18 19.57 -1.23 -0.88
C ALA A 18 18.46 -0.53 -1.66
N PHE A 19 18.40 -0.73 -2.98
CA PHE A 19 17.34 -0.20 -3.83
C PHE A 19 15.96 -0.79 -3.49
N VAL A 20 15.86 -2.11 -3.31
CA VAL A 20 14.60 -2.76 -2.92
C VAL A 20 14.12 -2.26 -1.55
N LEU A 21 15.03 -2.15 -0.57
CA LEU A 21 14.70 -1.61 0.75
C LEU A 21 14.24 -0.15 0.66
N LEU A 22 14.92 0.68 -0.13
CA LEU A 22 14.52 2.08 -0.35
C LEU A 22 13.17 2.18 -1.06
N TRP A 23 12.93 1.34 -2.06
CA TRP A 23 11.66 1.28 -2.78
C TRP A 23 10.51 0.94 -1.83
N LEU A 24 10.67 -0.10 -1.01
CA LEU A 24 9.68 -0.47 0.02
C LEU A 24 9.49 0.66 1.04
N LEU A 25 10.57 1.29 1.49
CA LEU A 25 10.49 2.39 2.47
C LEU A 25 9.77 3.61 1.92
N LEU A 26 10.01 3.99 0.66
CA LEU A 26 9.32 5.11 0.02
C LEU A 26 7.88 4.79 -0.31
N PHE A 27 7.60 3.55 -0.70
CA PHE A 27 6.23 3.06 -0.90
C PHE A 27 5.44 3.14 0.40
N GLU A 28 5.96 2.56 1.49
CA GLU A 28 5.31 2.64 2.81
C GLU A 28 5.24 4.07 3.33
N GLY A 29 6.30 4.86 3.11
CA GLY A 29 6.35 6.28 3.47
C GLY A 29 5.27 7.10 2.78
N SER A 30 4.85 6.70 1.58
CA SER A 30 3.77 7.35 0.85
C SER A 30 2.40 7.14 1.52
N HIS A 31 2.14 5.92 2.01
CA HIS A 31 0.94 5.62 2.81
C HIS A 31 0.96 6.36 4.14
N LEU A 32 2.10 6.38 4.83
CA LEU A 32 2.26 7.12 6.09
C LEU A 32 2.05 8.62 5.89
N LEU A 33 2.58 9.21 4.82
CA LEU A 33 2.40 10.62 4.51
C LEU A 33 0.94 10.96 4.26
N LEU A 34 0.22 10.11 3.51
CA LEU A 34 -1.21 10.26 3.31
C LEU A 34 -1.98 10.13 4.63
N ALA A 35 -1.64 9.15 5.46
CA ALA A 35 -2.26 8.95 6.77
C ALA A 35 -2.08 10.19 7.67
N LEU A 36 -0.87 10.78 7.68
CA LEU A 36 -0.57 12.02 8.42
C LEU A 36 -1.34 13.22 7.87
N LEU A 37 -1.51 13.30 6.54
CA LEU A 37 -2.24 14.39 5.89
C LEU A 37 -3.74 14.37 6.23
N ARG A 38 -4.29 13.17 6.49
CA ARG A 38 -5.73 12.98 6.75
C ARG A 38 -6.19 13.64 8.06
N ARG A 39 -5.31 13.79 9.07
CA ARG A 39 -5.59 14.40 10.39
C ARG A 39 -6.90 13.94 11.06
N ASP A 40 -7.31 12.70 10.82
CA ASP A 40 -8.55 12.13 11.36
C ASP A 40 -8.31 11.29 12.62
N GLN A 41 -9.38 11.03 13.38
CA GLN A 41 -9.31 10.18 14.57
C GLN A 41 -9.03 8.72 14.18
N LEU A 42 -7.86 8.24 14.61
CA LEU A 42 -7.37 6.89 14.36
C LEU A 42 -8.00 5.90 15.35
N ILE A 43 -8.75 4.92 14.83
CA ILE A 43 -9.27 3.76 15.59
C ILE A 43 -8.12 2.81 15.92
N GLY A 44 -7.21 2.60 14.98
CA GLY A 44 -6.11 1.65 15.15
C GLY A 44 -5.20 1.61 13.94
N TRP A 45 -4.16 0.81 14.05
CA TRP A 45 -3.30 0.43 12.94
C TRP A 45 -3.13 -1.08 12.95
N ALA A 46 -2.93 -1.67 11.79
CA ALA A 46 -2.63 -3.09 11.66
C ALA A 46 -1.31 -3.27 10.93
N ILE A 47 -0.50 -4.19 11.43
CA ILE A 47 0.79 -4.55 10.87
C ILE A 47 0.61 -5.90 10.19
N GLY A 48 0.68 -5.92 8.87
CA GLY A 48 0.50 -7.11 8.05
C GLY A 48 1.68 -7.35 7.09
N PRO A 49 1.64 -8.47 6.34
CA PRO A 49 2.66 -8.78 5.33
C PRO A 49 2.72 -7.76 4.19
N LEU A 50 1.65 -6.98 4.02
CA LEU A 50 1.52 -5.93 3.00
C LEU A 50 1.87 -4.53 3.51
N GLY A 51 2.29 -4.38 4.77
CA GLY A 51 2.67 -3.08 5.36
C GLY A 51 1.80 -2.68 6.56
N ILE A 52 1.86 -1.39 6.91
CA ILE A 52 1.12 -0.77 8.00
C ILE A 52 -0.14 -0.13 7.42
N THR A 53 -1.28 -0.65 7.82
CA THR A 53 -2.60 -0.13 7.42
C THR A 53 -3.21 0.62 8.59
N THR A 54 -3.81 1.79 8.33
CA THR A 54 -4.39 2.65 9.36
C THR A 54 -5.91 2.68 9.25
N LEU A 55 -6.59 2.60 10.40
CA LEU A 55 -8.05 2.58 10.51
C LEU A 55 -8.53 3.93 11.05
N PHE A 56 -9.33 4.65 10.26
CA PHE A 56 -9.91 5.94 10.65
C PHE A 56 -11.43 5.85 10.79
N VAL A 57 -12.00 6.61 11.73
CA VAL A 57 -13.47 6.71 11.92
C VAL A 57 -14.14 7.43 10.76
N ARG A 58 -13.52 8.53 10.32
CA ARG A 58 -14.15 9.45 9.38
C ARG A 58 -13.99 8.97 7.95
N GLU A 59 -15.01 9.25 7.16
CA GLU A 59 -15.08 8.81 5.78
C GLU A 59 -14.05 9.55 4.91
N PRO A 60 -13.27 8.84 4.10
CA PRO A 60 -12.35 9.49 3.18
C PRO A 60 -13.15 10.19 2.09
N SER A 61 -12.69 11.39 1.69
CA SER A 61 -13.22 12.04 0.51
C SER A 61 -12.89 11.22 -0.73
N ARG A 62 -13.70 11.31 -1.79
CA ARG A 62 -13.42 10.60 -3.06
C ARG A 62 -12.03 10.93 -3.62
N LEU A 63 -11.59 12.17 -3.44
CA LEU A 63 -10.24 12.61 -3.82
C LEU A 63 -9.16 11.88 -3.03
N TYR A 64 -9.39 11.67 -1.73
CA TYR A 64 -8.45 10.97 -0.87
C TYR A 64 -8.34 9.49 -1.26
N ILE A 65 -9.45 8.81 -1.57
CA ILE A 65 -9.46 7.42 -2.06
C ILE A 65 -8.61 7.27 -3.33
N VAL A 66 -8.78 8.20 -4.28
CA VAL A 66 -7.99 8.18 -5.52
C VAL A 66 -6.52 8.46 -5.24
N LEU A 67 -6.22 9.42 -4.36
CA LEU A 67 -4.85 9.77 -4.01
C LEU A 67 -4.14 8.62 -3.27
N GLU A 68 -4.87 7.86 -2.47
CA GLU A 68 -4.41 6.67 -1.74
C GLU A 68 -3.97 5.53 -2.68
N ALA A 69 -4.61 5.38 -3.84
CA ALA A 69 -4.14 4.44 -4.86
C ALA A 69 -3.06 5.05 -5.78
N LEU A 70 -3.20 6.32 -6.15
CA LEU A 70 -2.39 6.94 -7.20
C LEU A 70 -1.00 7.35 -6.71
N LEU A 71 -0.88 7.85 -5.49
CA LEU A 71 0.40 8.34 -4.96
C LEU A 71 1.40 7.19 -4.72
N PRO A 72 1.04 6.07 -4.07
CA PRO A 72 1.94 4.91 -3.95
C PRO A 72 2.30 4.32 -5.32
N ALA A 73 1.35 4.28 -6.26
CA ALA A 73 1.59 3.82 -7.63
C ALA A 73 2.62 4.71 -8.37
N LEU A 74 2.54 6.04 -8.22
CA LEU A 74 3.52 6.97 -8.78
C LEU A 74 4.89 6.81 -8.14
N VAL A 75 4.96 6.66 -6.80
CA VAL A 75 6.24 6.41 -6.10
C VAL A 75 6.86 5.11 -6.58
N SER A 76 6.07 4.03 -6.66
CA SER A 76 6.52 2.73 -7.14
C SER A 76 7.02 2.80 -8.60
N GLY A 77 6.23 3.40 -9.49
CA GLY A 77 6.59 3.53 -10.90
C GLY A 77 7.86 4.38 -11.12
N SER A 78 8.01 5.47 -10.36
CA SER A 78 9.22 6.30 -10.42
C SER A 78 10.45 5.57 -9.90
N MET A 79 10.33 4.81 -8.80
CA MET A 79 11.43 3.99 -8.28
C MET A 79 11.85 2.93 -9.29
N VAL A 80 10.90 2.17 -9.86
CA VAL A 80 11.18 1.16 -10.89
C VAL A 80 11.84 1.79 -12.11
N TYR A 81 11.37 2.95 -12.56
CA TYR A 81 11.99 3.66 -13.68
C TYR A 81 13.45 4.03 -13.36
N ILE A 82 13.69 4.64 -12.21
CA ILE A 82 15.04 5.05 -11.77
C ILE A 82 15.94 3.84 -11.61
N GLY A 83 15.47 2.77 -10.96
CA GLY A 83 16.25 1.59 -10.63
C GLY A 83 16.66 0.70 -11.80
N PHE A 84 15.86 0.67 -12.87
CA PHE A 84 16.11 -0.21 -14.03
C PHE A 84 16.58 0.52 -15.28
N PHE A 85 16.27 1.80 -15.43
CA PHE A 85 16.57 2.55 -16.65
C PHE A 85 17.59 3.67 -16.41
N THR A 86 17.78 4.21 -15.21
CA THR A 86 18.76 5.29 -15.03
C THR A 86 20.13 4.77 -14.61
N ALA A 87 21.18 5.58 -14.81
CA ALA A 87 22.55 5.25 -14.41
C ALA A 87 22.74 5.12 -12.89
N LEU A 88 21.75 5.57 -12.10
CA LEU A 88 21.71 5.45 -10.64
C LEU A 88 21.20 4.07 -10.19
N GLY A 89 20.64 3.29 -11.12
CA GLY A 89 20.03 2.00 -10.84
C GLY A 89 21.04 0.85 -10.65
N PRO A 90 20.73 -0.14 -9.81
CA PRO A 90 21.56 -1.34 -9.65
C PRO A 90 21.53 -2.26 -10.88
N VAL A 91 20.52 -2.13 -11.74
CA VAL A 91 20.35 -2.90 -12.98
C VAL A 91 20.23 -1.94 -14.14
N SER A 92 21.00 -2.14 -15.21
CA SER A 92 20.81 -1.40 -16.45
C SER A 92 20.08 -2.26 -17.46
N LEU A 93 18.85 -1.86 -17.81
CA LEU A 93 18.10 -2.42 -18.93
C LEU A 93 18.20 -1.50 -20.15
N PRO A 94 18.13 -2.06 -21.38
CA PRO A 94 18.09 -1.25 -22.59
C PRO A 94 16.80 -0.40 -22.64
N HIS A 95 16.95 0.87 -23.06
CA HIS A 95 15.84 1.83 -23.17
C HIS A 95 15.01 1.59 -24.43
N HIS A 96 14.25 0.52 -24.44
CA HIS A 96 13.19 0.34 -25.43
C HIS A 96 11.87 0.79 -24.82
N ILE A 97 11.11 1.63 -25.54
CA ILE A 97 9.85 2.23 -25.05
C ILE A 97 8.89 1.15 -24.52
N LEU A 98 8.72 0.05 -25.25
CA LEU A 98 7.85 -1.06 -24.84
C LEU A 98 8.36 -1.77 -23.57
N LEU A 99 9.68 -1.88 -23.41
CA LEU A 99 10.30 -2.51 -22.24
C LEU A 99 10.16 -1.61 -21.00
N VAL A 100 10.35 -0.30 -21.17
CA VAL A 100 10.10 0.71 -20.12
C VAL A 100 8.66 0.63 -19.64
N ILE A 101 7.69 0.67 -20.57
CA ILE A 101 6.27 0.59 -20.23
C ILE A 101 5.96 -0.75 -19.54
N GLY A 102 6.44 -1.87 -20.08
CA GLY A 102 6.19 -3.19 -19.52
C GLY A 102 6.74 -3.37 -18.11
N VAL A 103 8.01 -3.02 -17.88
CA VAL A 103 8.66 -3.21 -16.57
C VAL A 103 8.08 -2.25 -15.52
N THR A 104 7.84 -0.98 -15.87
CA THR A 104 7.22 -0.03 -14.94
C THR A 104 5.78 -0.41 -14.61
N LEU A 105 4.99 -0.85 -15.59
CA LEU A 105 3.62 -1.31 -15.37
C LEU A 105 3.57 -2.54 -14.46
N VAL A 106 4.44 -3.53 -14.70
CA VAL A 106 4.52 -4.73 -13.85
C VAL A 106 4.93 -4.37 -12.42
N GLY A 107 5.91 -3.49 -12.25
CA GLY A 107 6.34 -3.03 -10.92
C GLY A 107 5.23 -2.33 -10.16
N VAL A 108 4.49 -1.42 -10.83
CA VAL A 108 3.33 -0.73 -10.25
C VAL A 108 2.20 -1.71 -9.93
N LEU A 109 1.91 -2.65 -10.82
CA LEU A 109 0.86 -3.65 -10.58
C LEU A 109 1.21 -4.52 -9.36
N ILE A 110 2.44 -5.01 -9.24
CA ILE A 110 2.82 -5.86 -8.10
C ILE A 110 2.63 -5.13 -6.77
N THR A 111 2.98 -3.84 -6.69
CA THR A 111 2.89 -3.08 -5.44
C THR A 111 1.49 -2.52 -5.17
N SER A 112 0.79 -2.04 -6.19
CA SER A 112 -0.41 -1.20 -6.03
C SER A 112 -1.71 -1.86 -6.48
N THR A 113 -1.71 -3.13 -6.91
CA THR A 113 -2.96 -3.84 -7.28
C THR A 113 -3.94 -3.88 -6.11
N GLY A 114 -3.46 -4.13 -4.88
CA GLY A 114 -4.32 -4.14 -3.69
C GLY A 114 -5.01 -2.80 -3.47
N ASP A 115 -4.25 -1.70 -3.55
CA ASP A 115 -4.77 -0.34 -3.37
C ASP A 115 -5.76 0.04 -4.45
N ILE A 116 -5.48 -0.31 -5.71
CA ILE A 116 -6.37 -0.03 -6.85
C ILE A 116 -7.68 -0.80 -6.70
N ILE A 117 -7.64 -2.09 -6.33
CA ILE A 117 -8.84 -2.89 -6.11
C ILE A 117 -9.65 -2.33 -4.95
N ASN A 118 -9.00 -1.98 -3.83
CA ASN A 118 -9.67 -1.41 -2.67
C ASN A 118 -10.32 -0.06 -3.00
N ALA A 119 -9.60 0.83 -3.69
CA ALA A 119 -10.12 2.12 -4.14
C ALA A 119 -11.29 1.96 -5.11
N LEU A 120 -11.20 1.02 -6.06
CA LEU A 120 -12.28 0.74 -7.00
C LEU A 120 -13.52 0.19 -6.28
N CYS A 121 -13.36 -0.76 -5.37
CA CYS A 121 -14.45 -1.29 -4.54
C CYS A 121 -15.10 -0.19 -3.70
N ASP A 122 -14.31 0.73 -3.13
CA ASP A 122 -14.82 1.83 -2.31
C ASP A 122 -15.53 2.91 -3.12
N LEU A 123 -15.17 3.08 -4.40
CA LEU A 123 -15.87 3.96 -5.33
C LEU A 123 -17.16 3.34 -5.88
N LEU A 124 -17.17 2.04 -6.18
CA LEU A 124 -18.31 1.32 -6.73
C LEU A 124 -19.36 0.97 -5.66
N TYR A 125 -18.91 0.57 -4.47
CA TYR A 125 -19.75 0.13 -3.36
C TYR A 125 -19.39 0.92 -2.10
N PRO A 126 -19.74 2.21 -2.02
CA PRO A 126 -19.38 3.05 -0.89
C PRO A 126 -20.07 2.55 0.37
N LEU A 127 -19.28 2.04 1.31
CA LEU A 127 -19.73 1.70 2.66
C LEU A 127 -19.51 2.90 3.58
N TRP A 128 -20.50 3.17 4.44
CA TRP A 128 -20.57 4.37 5.28
C TRP A 128 -20.52 3.97 6.75
N GLY A 129 -19.94 4.84 7.59
CA GLY A 129 -19.86 4.63 9.04
C GLY A 129 -19.30 3.26 9.48
N GLU A 130 -20.04 2.58 10.34
CA GLU A 130 -19.65 1.32 11.00
C GLU A 130 -19.42 0.15 10.04
N ALA A 131 -20.20 0.05 8.96
CA ALA A 131 -20.07 -1.02 7.98
C ALA A 131 -18.70 -1.01 7.29
N ARG A 132 -18.12 0.18 7.09
CA ARG A 132 -16.76 0.33 6.57
C ARG A 132 -15.73 -0.18 7.58
N VAL A 133 -15.89 0.17 8.86
CA VAL A 133 -14.98 -0.26 9.93
C VAL A 133 -14.96 -1.78 10.04
N LEU A 134 -16.14 -2.43 10.01
CA LEU A 134 -16.25 -3.88 10.04
C LEU A 134 -15.60 -4.55 8.81
N ARG A 135 -15.86 -4.05 7.59
CA ARG A 135 -15.22 -4.57 6.37
C ARG A 135 -13.70 -4.47 6.46
N HIS A 136 -13.18 -3.33 6.91
CA HIS A 136 -11.73 -3.16 7.08
C HIS A 136 -11.15 -4.14 8.10
N ILE A 137 -11.79 -4.31 9.25
CA ILE A 137 -11.34 -5.28 10.27
C ILE A 137 -11.34 -6.71 9.69
N GLN A 138 -12.37 -7.09 8.92
CA GLN A 138 -12.45 -8.40 8.27
C GLN A 138 -11.33 -8.61 7.24
N ILE A 139 -11.05 -7.62 6.39
CA ILE A 139 -9.95 -7.68 5.41
C ILE A 139 -8.61 -7.82 6.12
N LEU A 140 -8.38 -7.02 7.16
CA LEU A 140 -7.13 -7.06 7.93
C LEU A 140 -6.91 -8.41 8.60
N ARG A 141 -7.96 -8.98 9.18
CA ARG A 141 -7.94 -10.34 9.71
C ARG A 141 -7.60 -11.37 8.63
N ALA A 142 -8.26 -11.30 7.47
CA ALA A 142 -8.00 -12.20 6.35
C ALA A 142 -6.55 -12.09 5.86
N SER A 143 -5.92 -10.93 5.99
CA SER A 143 -4.51 -10.68 5.62
C SER A 143 -3.47 -11.09 6.68
N TRP A 144 -3.87 -11.82 7.73
CA TRP A 144 -3.01 -12.22 8.86
C TRP A 144 -2.35 -11.03 9.56
N ALA A 145 -2.96 -9.84 9.46
CA ALA A 145 -2.42 -8.64 10.07
C ALA A 145 -2.70 -8.63 11.58
N THR A 146 -1.72 -8.16 12.36
CA THR A 146 -1.89 -7.92 13.78
C THR A 146 -2.49 -6.53 13.97
N ILE A 147 -3.73 -6.47 14.48
CA ILE A 147 -4.48 -5.22 14.64
C ILE A 147 -4.23 -4.64 16.04
N HIS A 148 -3.77 -3.40 16.10
CA HIS A 148 -3.54 -2.62 17.30
C HIS A 148 -4.54 -1.47 17.39
N PHE A 149 -5.37 -1.48 18.44
CA PHE A 149 -6.36 -0.43 18.68
C PHE A 149 -5.81 0.67 19.58
N THR A 150 -6.07 1.93 19.21
CA THR A 150 -5.78 3.10 20.05
C THR A 150 -6.75 3.16 21.24
N PRO A 151 -6.46 3.93 22.30
CA PRO A 151 -7.41 4.14 23.40
C PRO A 151 -8.78 4.63 22.91
N PHE A 152 -8.78 5.54 21.93
CA PHE A 152 -9.99 6.04 21.28
C PHE A 152 -10.71 4.94 20.47
N GLY A 153 -9.98 4.09 19.74
CA GLY A 153 -10.59 2.96 19.04
C GLY A 153 -11.26 1.96 19.98
N ARG A 154 -10.68 1.73 21.16
CA ARG A 154 -11.29 0.86 22.19
C ARG A 154 -12.59 1.44 22.74
N SER A 155 -12.62 2.73 23.07
CA SER A 155 -13.87 3.38 23.51
C SER A 155 -14.90 3.40 22.39
N TYR A 156 -14.49 3.68 21.15
CA TYR A 156 -15.39 3.66 19.99
C TYR A 156 -16.02 2.27 19.77
N LEU A 157 -15.24 1.20 19.89
CA LEU A 157 -15.75 -0.17 19.75
C LEU A 157 -16.73 -0.55 20.86
N LEU A 158 -16.43 -0.16 22.10
CA LEU A 158 -17.31 -0.39 23.24
C LEU A 158 -18.62 0.40 23.11
N ASP A 159 -18.54 1.68 22.76
CA ASP A 159 -19.73 2.54 22.67
C ASP A 159 -20.64 2.15 21.49
N ARG A 160 -20.05 1.72 20.37
CA ARG A 160 -20.80 1.49 19.13
C ARG A 160 -21.18 0.04 18.87
N PHE A 161 -20.29 -0.89 19.19
CA PHE A 161 -20.51 -2.33 18.96
C PHE A 161 -20.73 -3.12 20.25
N GLN A 162 -20.64 -2.48 21.43
CA GLN A 162 -20.74 -3.13 22.74
C GLN A 162 -19.78 -4.34 22.88
N ALA A 163 -18.67 -4.31 22.14
CA ALA A 163 -17.75 -5.42 22.02
C ALA A 163 -16.33 -4.97 22.39
N THR A 164 -15.61 -5.82 23.12
CA THR A 164 -14.18 -5.60 23.31
C THR A 164 -13.44 -5.94 22.02
N PRO A 165 -12.24 -5.37 21.78
CA PRO A 165 -11.42 -5.72 20.62
C PRO A 165 -11.21 -7.23 20.48
N THR A 166 -11.03 -7.93 21.60
CA THR A 166 -10.86 -9.39 21.63
C THR A 166 -12.12 -10.15 21.25
N ASP A 167 -13.30 -9.64 21.58
CA ASP A 167 -14.57 -10.29 21.23
C ASP A 167 -14.87 -10.10 19.74
N LEU A 168 -14.61 -8.90 19.23
CA LEU A 168 -14.77 -8.56 17.81
C LEU A 168 -13.80 -9.37 16.94
N LEU A 169 -12.58 -9.61 17.42
CA LEU A 169 -11.61 -10.52 16.79
C LEU A 169 -11.90 -12.00 17.02
N LYS A 170 -12.91 -12.39 17.81
CA LYS A 170 -13.35 -13.80 17.91
C LYS A 170 -14.60 -14.10 17.09
N ALA A 171 -15.42 -13.07 16.85
CA ALA A 171 -16.71 -13.21 16.16
C ALA A 171 -16.60 -13.36 14.63
N PHE A 172 -15.51 -12.88 14.03
CA PHE A 172 -15.19 -13.04 12.61
C PHE A 172 -14.06 -14.04 12.40
#